data_AF-A0A6P1IAP2-F1
#
_entry.id   AF-A0A6P1IAP2-F1
#
_cell.length_a   1.000
_cell.length_b   1.000
_cell.length_c   1.000
_cell.angle_alpha   90.00
_cell.angle_beta   90.00
_cell.angle_gamma   90.00
#
_symmetry.space_group_name_H-M   'P 1'
#
loop_
_entity.id
_entity.type
_entity.pdbx_description
1 polymer ?
#
loop_
_entity_poly.entity_id
_entity_poly.type
_entity_poly.pdbx_seq_one_letter_code
_entity_poly.pdbx_strand_id
1 'polypeptide(L)'
;MVGDEDSIALVLNRLRRAHGQLAGVISMIEQGRDCKDVVTQLAAVSRALDKAGFKIVATGLRECLTGETEEGKEPMTEAELEKLFLALA
;
A
#
# COMPACT_ATOMS: atom_id res chain seq x y z
N MET A 1 -4.45 -20.57 10.26
CA MET A 1 -4.74 -19.17 9.88
C MET A 1 -3.83 -18.74 8.74
N VAL A 2 -4.04 -19.29 7.54
CA VAL A 2 -3.12 -19.10 6.37
C VAL A 2 -3.45 -17.81 5.58
N GLY A 3 -4.58 -17.16 5.85
CA GLY A 3 -5.08 -16.03 5.05
C GLY A 3 -4.36 -14.69 5.24
N ASP A 4 -3.70 -14.49 6.39
CA ASP A 4 -3.14 -13.18 6.73
C ASP A 4 -1.67 -13.04 6.32
N GLU A 5 -0.85 -14.08 6.55
CA GLU A 5 0.54 -14.13 6.11
C GLU A 5 0.68 -14.00 4.58
N ASP A 6 -0.21 -14.65 3.82
CA ASP A 6 -0.24 -14.54 2.35
C ASP A 6 -0.65 -13.13 1.88
N SER A 7 -1.57 -12.47 2.59
CA SER A 7 -1.98 -11.09 2.29
C SER A 7 -0.84 -10.11 2.56
N ILE A 8 -0.14 -10.28 3.69
CA ILE A 8 1.02 -9.48 4.08
C ILE A 8 2.18 -9.67 3.09
N ALA A 9 2.50 -10.91 2.71
CA ALA A 9 3.55 -11.19 1.73
C ALA A 9 3.27 -10.53 0.37
N LEU A 10 2.01 -10.54 -0.06
CA LEU A 10 1.57 -9.90 -1.30
C LEU A 10 1.66 -8.36 -1.24
N VAL A 11 1.39 -7.75 -0.09
CA VAL A 11 1.57 -6.31 0.12
C VAL A 11 3.06 -5.96 0.11
N LEU A 12 3.89 -6.71 0.86
CA LEU A 12 5.34 -6.51 0.91
C LEU A 12 5.98 -6.60 -0.48
N ASN A 13 5.58 -7.58 -1.30
CA ASN A 13 6.09 -7.72 -2.66
C ASN A 13 5.73 -6.51 -3.56
N ARG A 14 4.55 -5.91 -3.38
CA ARG A 14 4.17 -4.69 -4.08
C ARG A 14 4.99 -3.49 -3.62
N LEU A 15 5.17 -3.32 -2.31
CA LEU A 15 5.97 -2.24 -1.74
C LEU A 15 7.44 -2.33 -2.17
N ARG A 16 8.03 -3.53 -2.19
CA ARG A 16 9.39 -3.76 -2.72
C ARG A 16 9.52 -3.37 -4.18
N ARG A 17 8.51 -3.66 -5.00
CA ARG A 17 8.47 -3.25 -6.41
C ARG A 17 8.37 -1.73 -6.54
N ALA A 18 7.47 -1.09 -5.78
CA ALA A 18 7.34 0.37 -5.75
C ALA A 18 8.64 1.06 -5.31
N HIS A 19 9.34 0.50 -4.33
CA HIS A 19 10.67 0.98 -3.91
C HIS A 19 11.69 0.93 -5.05
N GLY A 20 11.76 -0.18 -5.80
CA GLY A 20 12.64 -0.27 -6.97
C GLY A 20 12.28 0.74 -8.07
N GLN A 21 10.99 0.97 -8.30
CA GLN A 21 10.53 1.99 -9.25
C GLN A 21 10.89 3.40 -8.79
N LEU A 22 10.75 3.71 -7.49
CA LEU A 22 11.11 5.00 -6.91
C LEU A 22 12.63 5.25 -7.01
N ALA A 23 13.45 4.24 -6.73
CA ALA A 23 14.90 4.32 -6.94
C ALA A 23 15.23 4.64 -8.40
N GLY A 24 14.49 4.05 -9.35
CA GLY A 24 14.56 4.41 -10.77
C GLY A 24 14.23 5.87 -11.02
N VAL A 25 13.13 6.38 -10.46
CA VAL A 25 12.72 7.80 -10.58
C VAL A 25 13.80 8.74 -10.06
N ILE A 26 14.39 8.45 -8.89
CA ILE A 26 15.49 9.24 -8.33
C ILE A 26 16.66 9.30 -9.32
N SER A 27 17.08 8.15 -9.86
CA SER A 27 18.17 8.10 -10.83
C SER A 27 17.86 8.87 -12.12
N MET A 28 16.61 8.86 -12.59
CA MET A 28 16.20 9.67 -13.75
C MET A 28 16.35 11.17 -13.49
N ILE A 29 16.02 11.62 -12.29
CA ILE A 29 16.17 13.03 -11.89
C ILE A 29 17.64 13.40 -11.81
N GLU A 30 18.47 12.55 -11.17
CA GLU A 30 19.92 12.76 -11.06
C GLU A 30 20.62 12.82 -12.43
N GLN A 31 20.10 12.05 -13.41
CA GLN A 31 20.59 12.05 -14.79
C GLN A 31 20.03 13.21 -15.64
N GLY A 32 19.15 14.06 -15.09
CA GLY A 32 18.55 15.17 -15.82
C GLY A 32 17.61 14.75 -16.95
N ARG A 33 16.89 13.63 -16.79
CA ARG A 33 15.92 13.16 -17.79
C ARG A 33 14.73 14.10 -17.96
N ASP A 34 14.03 13.93 -19.07
CA ASP A 34 12.86 14.72 -19.42
C ASP A 34 11.77 14.67 -18.33
N CYS A 35 11.17 15.84 -18.07
CA CYS A 35 10.15 16.02 -17.04
C CYS A 35 8.94 15.10 -17.26
N LYS A 36 8.50 14.89 -18.51
CA LYS A 36 7.35 14.04 -18.81
C LYS A 36 7.63 12.58 -18.47
N ASP A 37 8.84 12.10 -18.75
CA ASP A 37 9.26 10.74 -18.42
C ASP A 37 9.30 10.52 -16.91
N VAL A 38 9.88 11.48 -16.17
CA VAL A 38 9.96 11.45 -14.70
C VAL A 38 8.56 11.41 -14.09
N VAL A 39 7.67 12.33 -14.49
CA VAL A 39 6.30 12.42 -13.97
C VAL A 39 5.50 11.15 -14.30
N THR A 40 5.70 10.58 -15.50
CA THR A 40 5.03 9.33 -15.89
C THR A 40 5.41 8.17 -14.99
N GLN A 41 6.71 8.00 -14.68
CA GLN A 41 7.15 6.94 -13.78
C GLN A 41 6.75 7.21 -12.33
N LEU A 42 6.80 8.46 -11.88
CA LEU A 42 6.35 8.84 -10.55
C LEU A 42 4.87 8.52 -10.35
N ALA A 43 4.02 8.80 -11.35
CA ALA A 43 2.61 8.41 -11.32
C ALA A 43 2.42 6.88 -11.26
N ALA A 44 3.29 6.11 -11.92
CA ALA A 44 3.27 4.66 -11.82
C ALA A 44 3.65 4.15 -10.41
N VAL A 45 4.62 4.81 -9.75
CA VAL A 45 4.98 4.53 -8.35
C VAL A 45 3.80 4.82 -7.43
N SER A 46 3.18 6.00 -7.55
CA SER A 46 2.01 6.39 -6.74
C SER A 46 0.89 5.35 -6.86
N ARG A 47 0.52 4.97 -8.09
CA ARG A 47 -0.51 3.94 -8.31
C ARG A 47 -0.17 2.57 -7.69
N ALA A 48 1.12 2.22 -7.61
CA ALA A 48 1.55 0.99 -6.96
C ALA A 48 1.40 1.08 -5.43
N LEU A 49 1.69 2.24 -4.85
CA LEU A 49 1.49 2.52 -3.42
C LEU A 49 -0.01 2.53 -3.07
N ASP A 50 -0.85 3.19 -3.86
CA ASP A 50 -2.31 3.25 -3.63
C ASP A 50 -2.91 1.84 -3.58
N LYS A 51 -2.53 0.98 -4.54
CA LYS A 51 -2.97 -0.42 -4.58
C LYS A 51 -2.52 -1.23 -3.36
N ALA A 52 -1.33 -0.94 -2.82
CA ALA A 52 -0.86 -1.58 -1.60
C ALA A 52 -1.66 -1.09 -0.38
N GLY A 53 -1.87 0.23 -0.27
CA GLY A 53 -2.68 0.85 0.77
C GLY A 53 -4.12 0.32 0.80
N PHE A 54 -4.80 0.28 -0.34
CA PHE A 54 -6.16 -0.27 -0.42
C PHE A 54 -6.23 -1.74 -0.01
N LYS A 55 -5.20 -2.54 -0.31
CA LYS A 55 -5.17 -3.94 0.10
C LYS A 55 -5.02 -4.07 1.62
N ILE A 56 -4.25 -3.20 2.27
CA ILE A 56 -4.12 -3.14 3.73
C ILE A 56 -5.46 -2.76 4.36
N VAL A 57 -6.07 -1.67 3.91
CA VAL A 57 -7.36 -1.20 4.45
C VAL A 57 -8.47 -2.24 4.23
N ALA A 58 -8.52 -2.89 3.06
CA ALA A 58 -9.47 -3.98 2.81
C ALA A 58 -9.26 -5.22 3.69
N THR A 59 -8.04 -5.44 4.19
CA THR A 59 -7.74 -6.52 5.14
C THR A 59 -8.26 -6.15 6.53
N GLY A 60 -7.96 -4.94 7.01
CA GLY A 60 -8.51 -4.42 8.27
C GLY A 60 -10.04 -4.37 8.30
N LEU A 61 -10.68 -3.97 7.18
CA LEU A 61 -12.15 -4.04 7.03
C LEU A 61 -12.70 -5.46 7.20
N ARG A 62 -11.98 -6.47 6.68
CA ARG A 62 -12.38 -7.87 6.82
C ARG A 62 -12.29 -8.32 8.26
N GLU A 63 -11.19 -8.02 8.96
CA GLU A 63 -11.00 -8.33 10.38
C GLU A 63 -12.09 -7.71 11.25
N CYS A 64 -12.48 -6.46 10.96
CA CYS A 64 -13.55 -5.79 11.68
C CYS A 64 -14.92 -6.44 11.46
N LEU A 65 -15.18 -6.94 10.25
CA LEU A 65 -16.44 -7.63 9.92
C LEU A 65 -16.50 -9.07 10.44
N THR A 66 -15.37 -9.79 10.47
CA THR A 66 -15.31 -11.18 10.92
C THR A 66 -15.10 -11.30 12.42
N GLY A 67 -14.59 -10.26 13.08
CA GLY A 67 -14.16 -10.32 14.48
C GLY A 67 -12.95 -11.24 14.70
N GLU A 68 -12.33 -11.71 13.62
CA GLU A 68 -11.11 -12.52 13.65
C GLU A 68 -9.92 -11.59 13.69
N THR A 69 -9.37 -11.39 14.88
CA THR A 69 -8.11 -10.70 15.11
C THR A 69 -7.04 -11.68 15.60
N GLU A 70 -5.76 -11.32 15.46
CA GLU A 70 -4.70 -12.00 16.18
C GLU A 70 -5.01 -12.00 17.69
N GLU A 71 -4.70 -13.11 18.38
CA GLU A 71 -4.99 -13.28 19.80
C GLU A 71 -4.52 -12.05 20.61
N GLY A 72 -5.48 -11.32 21.20
CA GLY A 72 -5.21 -10.17 22.07
C GLY A 72 -5.26 -8.78 21.41
N LYS A 73 -5.59 -8.66 20.11
CA LYS A 73 -5.91 -7.37 19.48
C LYS A 73 -7.41 -7.18 19.34
N GLU A 74 -7.92 -6.02 19.73
CA GLU A 74 -9.27 -5.61 19.33
C GLU A 74 -9.29 -5.22 17.85
N PRO A 75 -10.36 -5.53 17.10
CA PRO A 75 -10.51 -5.06 15.73
C PRO A 75 -10.58 -3.53 15.71
N MET A 76 -10.14 -2.93 14.61
CA MET A 76 -10.20 -1.48 14.43
C MET A 76 -11.65 -0.99 14.51
N THR A 77 -11.86 0.20 15.05
CA THR A 77 -13.18 0.84 15.05
C THR A 77 -13.54 1.34 13.64
N GLU A 78 -14.84 1.49 13.36
CA GLU A 78 -15.33 2.08 12.10
C GLU A 78 -14.70 3.44 11.81
N ALA A 79 -14.56 4.29 12.83
CA ALA A 79 -13.95 5.62 12.71
C ALA A 79 -12.46 5.57 12.35
N GLU A 80 -11.72 4.58 12.87
CA GLU A 80 -10.30 4.40 12.53
C GLU A 80 -10.14 3.90 11.09
N LEU A 81 -11.01 2.99 10.64
CA LEU A 81 -11.05 2.54 9.25
C LEU A 81 -11.40 3.67 8.28
N GLU A 82 -12.40 4.48 8.59
CA GLU A 82 -12.80 5.65 7.79
C GLU A 82 -11.62 6.62 7.63
N LYS A 83 -10.91 6.91 8.74
CA LYS A 83 -9.73 7.77 8.71
C LYS A 83 -8.61 7.21 7.82
N LEU A 84 -8.34 5.91 7.90
CA LEU A 84 -7.32 5.27 7.06
C LEU A 84 -7.71 5.28 5.57
N PHE A 85 -8.99 5.08 5.27
CA PHE A 85 -9.50 5.13 3.91
C PHE A 85 -9.36 6.54 3.30
N LEU A 86 -9.76 7.57 4.04
CA LEU A 86 -9.65 8.96 3.59
C LEU A 86 -8.21 9.43 3.40
N ALA A 87 -7.25 8.84 4.13
CA ALA A 87 -5.82 9.14 3.95
C ALA A 87 -5.21 8.57 2.66
N LEU A 88 -5.91 7.64 2.00
CA LEU A 88 -5.49 7.00 0.74
C LEU A 88 -6.30 7.49 -0.48
N ALA A 89 -7.25 8.40 -0.27
CA ALA A 89 -8.18 8.91 -1.29
C ALA A 89 -7.66 10.16 -2.02
#